data_AF-A0A4Z0WFT0-F1
#
_entry.id   AF-A0A4Z0WFT0-F1
#
_cell.length_a   1.000
_cell.length_b   1.000
_cell.length_c   1.000
_cell.angle_alpha   90.00
_cell.angle_beta   90.00
_cell.angle_gamma   90.00
#
_symmetry.space_group_name_H-M   'P 1'
#
loop_
_entity.id
_entity.type
_entity.pdbx_description
1 polymer ?
#
loop_
_entity_poly.entity_id
_entity_poly.type
_entity_poly.pdbx_seq_one_letter_code
_entity_poly.pdbx_strand_id
1 'polypeptide(L)' 'MKVTLDDVRTLARLQQLQIPDNELENVATRLSTWLTAMEQIEAELGEAMNNVDPIPPVFPREEY' A
#
# COMPACT_ATOMS: atom_id res chain seq x y z
N MET A 1 0.01 1.74 9.32
CA MET A 1 1.07 2.78 9.09
C MET A 1 0.70 4.18 9.62
N LYS A 2 1.65 4.94 10.20
CA LYS A 2 1.45 6.34 10.67
C LYS A 2 2.04 7.36 9.69
N VAL A 3 1.24 8.31 9.24
CA VAL A 3 1.65 9.44 8.39
C VAL A 3 1.74 10.72 9.22
N THR A 4 2.80 11.49 9.06
CA THR A 4 3.02 12.77 9.75
C THR A 4 2.55 13.95 8.90
N LEU A 5 2.41 15.13 9.51
CA LEU A 5 2.07 16.36 8.77
C LEU A 5 3.15 16.75 7.76
N ASP A 6 4.42 16.44 8.04
CA ASP A 6 5.53 16.74 7.12
C ASP A 6 5.48 15.83 5.89
N ASP A 7 5.09 14.57 6.07
CA ASP A 7 4.83 13.64 4.95
C ASP A 7 3.72 14.19 4.05
N VAL A 8 2.59 14.63 4.63
CA VAL A 8 1.48 15.21 3.86
C VAL A 8 1.92 16.44 3.09
N ARG A 9 2.69 17.36 3.72
CA ARG A 9 3.22 18.55 3.05
C ARG A 9 4.15 18.19 1.90
N THR A 10 5.02 17.22 2.11
CA THR A 10 5.98 16.75 1.10
C THR A 10 5.26 16.12 -0.08
N LEU A 11 4.29 15.24 0.18
CA LEU A 11 3.48 14.58 -0.85
C LEU A 11 2.61 15.59 -1.62
N ALA A 12 2.01 16.55 -0.92
CA ALA A 12 1.23 17.60 -1.55
C ALA A 12 2.09 18.46 -2.49
N ARG A 13 3.31 18.84 -2.07
CA ARG A 13 4.25 19.58 -2.92
C ARG A 13 4.66 18.79 -4.16
N LEU A 14 4.94 17.49 -4.01
CA LEU A 14 5.29 16.62 -5.14
C LEU A 14 4.18 16.58 -6.20
N GLN A 15 2.92 16.59 -5.77
CA GLN A 15 1.76 16.61 -6.68
C GLN A 15 1.27 18.02 -7.03
N GLN A 16 1.96 19.07 -6.58
CA GLN A 16 1.57 20.47 -6.76
C GLN A 16 0.17 20.78 -6.21
N LEU A 17 -0.24 20.09 -5.16
CA LEU A 17 -1.52 20.31 -4.47
C LEU A 17 -1.36 21.36 -3.37
N GLN A 18 -2.31 22.29 -3.30
CA GLN A 18 -2.42 23.21 -2.17
C GLN A 18 -3.42 22.66 -1.17
N ILE A 19 -2.92 22.28 0.01
CA ILE A 19 -3.75 21.83 1.13
C ILE A 19 -3.72 22.95 2.19
N PRO A 20 -4.88 23.48 2.59
CA PRO A 20 -4.96 24.44 3.70
C PRO A 20 -4.38 23.87 4.98
N ASP A 21 -3.67 24.68 5.77
CA ASP A 21 -3.01 24.20 6.99
C ASP A 21 -3.98 23.56 8.00
N ASN A 22 -5.22 24.06 8.06
CA ASN A 22 -6.28 23.51 8.92
C ASN A 22 -6.81 22.14 8.46
N GLU A 23 -6.50 21.72 7.24
CA GLU A 23 -6.90 20.42 6.68
C GLU A 23 -5.78 19.38 6.75
N LEU A 24 -4.54 19.79 7.04
CA LEU A 24 -3.37 18.87 7.03
C LEU A 24 -3.54 17.69 8.00
N GLU A 25 -4.07 17.93 9.19
CA GLU A 25 -4.33 16.86 10.18
C GLU A 25 -5.40 15.88 9.70
N ASN A 26 -6.44 16.38 9.03
CA ASN A 26 -7.49 15.55 8.47
C ASN A 26 -6.92 14.64 7.36
N VAL A 27 -6.14 15.22 6.45
CA VAL A 27 -5.49 14.48 5.37
C VAL A 27 -4.51 13.45 5.91
N ALA A 28 -3.68 13.79 6.90
CA ALA A 28 -2.76 12.85 7.54
C ALA A 28 -3.49 11.67 8.17
N THR A 29 -4.60 11.94 8.85
CA THR A 29 -5.44 10.91 9.48
C THR A 29 -6.02 9.98 8.43
N ARG A 30 -6.67 10.52 7.39
CA ARG A 30 -7.29 9.74 6.31
C ARG A 30 -6.27 8.89 5.55
N LEU A 31 -5.11 9.48 5.23
CA LEU A 31 -4.04 8.78 4.52
C LEU A 31 -3.45 7.65 5.38
N SER A 32 -3.24 7.88 6.68
CA SER A 32 -2.80 6.84 7.62
C SER A 32 -3.79 5.69 7.69
N THR A 33 -5.10 5.99 7.80
CA THR A 33 -6.16 4.97 7.82
C THR A 33 -6.15 4.15 6.53
N TRP A 34 -6.06 4.82 5.38
CA TRP A 34 -6.08 4.14 4.09
C TRP A 34 -4.88 3.21 3.91
N LEU A 35 -3.68 3.68 4.23
CA LEU A 35 -2.46 2.88 4.11
C LEU A 35 -2.44 1.70 5.09
N THR A 36 -3.02 1.88 6.29
CA THR A 36 -3.21 0.77 7.24
C THR A 36 -4.20 -0.27 6.72
N ALA A 37 -5.27 0.16 6.04
CA ALA A 37 -6.21 -0.77 5.41
C ALA A 37 -5.56 -1.55 4.25
N MET A 38 -4.71 -0.88 3.45
CA MET A 38 -3.95 -1.54 2.39
C MET A 38 -2.98 -2.59 2.95
N GLU A 39 -2.25 -2.25 4.01
CA GLU A 39 -1.35 -3.16 4.74
C GLU A 39 -2.10 -4.41 5.24
N GLN A 40 -3.30 -4.24 5.77
CA GLN A 40 -4.16 -5.36 6.21
C GLN A 40 -4.59 -6.25 5.03
N ILE A 41 -5.01 -5.64 3.91
CA ILE A 41 -5.40 -6.39 2.71
C ILE A 41 -4.22 -7.19 2.16
N GLU A 42 -3.03 -6.61 2.12
CA GLU A 42 -1.82 -7.30 1.67
C GLU A 42 -1.47 -8.49 2.56
N ALA A 43 -1.59 -8.35 3.88
CA ALA A 43 -1.38 -9.45 4.82
C ALA A 43 -2.38 -10.61 4.59
N GLU A 44 -3.66 -10.30 4.41
CA GLU A 44 -4.70 -11.29 4.13
C GLU A 44 -4.49 -11.98 2.77
N LEU A 45 -4.08 -11.23 1.76
CA LEU A 45 -3.74 -11.77 0.44
C LEU A 45 -2.52 -12.69 0.49
N GLY A 46 -1.49 -12.34 1.25
CA GLY A 46 -0.30 -13.18 1.43
C GLY A 46 -0.66 -14.55 2.00
N GLU A 47 -1.51 -14.58 3.03
CA GLU A 47 -2.04 -15.84 3.58
C GLU A 47 -2.89 -16.61 2.56
N ALA A 48 -3.74 -15.93 1.79
CA ALA A 48 -4.52 -16.58 0.74
C ALA A 48 -3.61 -17.20 -0.34
N MET A 49 -2.54 -16.51 -0.75
CA MET A 49 -1.58 -17.00 -1.75
C MET A 49 -0.82 -18.24 -1.28
N ASN A 50 -0.49 -18.36 0.01
CA ASN A 50 0.14 -19.55 0.57
C ASN A 50 -0.73 -20.81 0.45
N ASN A 51 -2.05 -20.65 0.30
CA ASN A 51 -3.02 -21.74 0.22
C ASN A 51 -3.42 -22.10 -1.22
N VAL A 52 -2.87 -21.41 -2.23
CA VAL A 52 -3.13 -21.73 -3.64
C VAL A 52 -2.10 -22.76 -4.12
N ASP A 53 -2.57 -23.75 -4.88
CA ASP A 53 -1.69 -24.73 -5.50
C ASP A 53 -0.67 -24.02 -6.40
N PRO A 54 0.64 -24.34 -6.28
CA PRO A 54 1.66 -23.73 -7.12
C PRO A 54 1.34 -24.02 -8.58
N ILE A 55 1.35 -22.98 -9.41
CA ILE A 55 1.15 -23.14 -10.85
C ILE A 55 2.27 -24.06 -11.36
N PRO A 56 1.94 -25.22 -11.96
CA PRO A 56 2.95 -26.13 -12.46
C PRO A 56 3.80 -25.41 -13.52
N PRO A 57 5.12 -25.66 -13.56
CA PRO A 57 5.99 -25.01 -14.52
C PRO A 57 5.51 -25.33 -15.94
N VAL A 58 5.38 -24.28 -16.76
CA VAL A 58 4.83 -24.35 -18.12
C VAL A 58 5.79 -25.02 -19.12
N PHE A 59 7.02 -25.29 -18.69
CA PHE A 59 8.03 -25.95 -19.53
C PHE A 59 8.12 -27.44 -19.19
N PRO A 60 8.05 -28.33 -20.20
CA PRO A 60 8.43 -29.72 -20.01
C PRO A 60 9.88 -29.72 -19.51
N ARG A 61 10.15 -30.39 -18.38
CA ARG A 61 11.53 -30.72 -18.04
C ARG A 61 12.01 -31.65 -19.14
N GLU A 62 12.94 -31.21 -19.98
CA GLU A 62 13.63 -32.11 -20.89
C GLU A 62 14.27 -33.21 -20.03
N GLU A 63 13.76 -34.43 -20.16
CA GLU A 63 14.40 -35.63 -19.63
C GLU A 63 15.67 -35.83 -20.46
N TYR A 64 16.82 -35.43 -19.89
CA TYR A 64 18.13 -35.80 -20.39
C TYR A 64 18.53 -37.19 -19.86
#